data_AF-A0A661GWC3-F1
#
_entry.id   AF-A0A661GWC3-F1
#
_cell.length_a   1.000
_cell.length_b   1.000
_cell.length_c   1.000
_cell.angle_alpha   90.00
_cell.angle_beta   90.00
_cell.angle_gamma   90.00
#
_symmetry.space_group_name_H-M   'P 1'
#
loop_
_entity.id
_entity.type
_entity.pdbx_description
1 polymer ?
#
loop_
_entity_poly.entity_id
_entity_poly.type
_entity_poly.pdbx_seq_one_letter_code
_entity_poly.pdbx_strand_id
1 'polypeptide(L)'
;NEQLLAYQRCLPPGLRYPESSLGRIVVCPAARSRHLGKELVLRGISYNLRTWPESGICISAQAHLKNFYRDLGFVAQGDEYDEDGIPHLQMQYPCAPSIGTSPPTER
;
A
#
# COMPACT_ATOMS: atom_id res chain seq x y z
N ASN A 1 -20.70 18.03 11.22
CA ASN A 1 -19.30 18.31 10.86
C ASN A 1 -18.89 17.46 9.68
N GLU A 2 -18.86 18.06 8.49
CA GLU A 2 -18.47 17.42 7.22
C GLU A 2 -17.04 17.83 6.83
N GLN A 3 -16.06 17.51 7.68
CA GLN A 3 -14.67 17.89 7.44
C GLN A 3 -13.86 16.69 6.94
N LEU A 4 -13.20 16.83 5.79
CA LEU A 4 -12.32 15.79 5.24
C LEU A 4 -11.02 15.72 6.06
N LEU A 5 -10.88 14.67 6.88
CA LEU A 5 -9.73 14.51 7.78
C LEU A 5 -8.58 13.70 7.19
N ALA A 6 -8.85 12.81 6.25
CA ALA A 6 -7.84 11.96 5.63
C ALA A 6 -8.30 11.48 4.25
N TYR A 7 -7.37 11.29 3.33
CA TYR A 7 -7.62 10.85 1.96
C TYR A 7 -6.49 9.94 1.47
N GLN A 8 -6.84 8.93 0.68
CA GLN A 8 -5.91 8.12 -0.09
C GLN A 8 -6.56 7.70 -1.40
N ARG A 9 -5.74 7.31 -2.37
CA ARG A 9 -6.19 6.75 -3.64
C ARG A 9 -5.69 5.31 -3.80
N CYS A 10 -6.62 4.42 -4.14
CA CYS A 10 -6.35 3.04 -4.51
C CYS A 10 -6.47 2.90 -6.04
N LEU A 11 -5.48 2.28 -6.69
CA LEU A 11 -5.51 2.04 -8.14
C LEU A 11 -5.42 0.53 -8.45
N PRO A 12 -6.09 0.07 -9.53
CA PRO A 12 -6.04 -1.32 -9.95
C PRO A 12 -4.64 -1.76 -10.41
N PRO A 13 -4.38 -3.08 -10.41
CA PRO A 13 -3.24 -3.68 -11.07
C PRO A 13 -3.16 -3.28 -12.56
N GLY A 14 -1.96 -3.12 -13.08
CA GLY A 14 -1.69 -2.78 -14.48
C GLY A 14 -1.85 -1.31 -14.85
N LEU A 15 -2.39 -0.46 -13.96
CA LEU A 15 -2.56 0.98 -14.26
C LEU A 15 -1.29 1.78 -13.99
N ARG A 16 -0.63 1.55 -12.85
CA ARG A 16 0.63 2.22 -12.47
C ARG A 16 1.77 1.22 -12.29
N TYR A 17 1.47 0.09 -11.65
CA TYR A 17 2.38 -1.02 -11.43
C TYR A 17 1.71 -2.31 -11.88
N PRO A 18 2.44 -3.42 -12.07
CA PRO A 18 1.83 -4.73 -12.26
C PRO A 18 0.88 -5.09 -11.11
N GLU A 19 1.21 -4.72 -9.88
CA GLU A 19 0.36 -4.86 -8.70
C GLU A 19 -0.63 -3.71 -8.52
N SER A 20 -1.64 -3.90 -7.66
CA SER A 20 -2.47 -2.80 -7.18
C SER A 20 -1.62 -1.74 -6.45
N SER A 21 -2.12 -0.51 -6.29
CA SER A 21 -1.32 0.53 -5.60
C SER A 21 -2.10 1.43 -4.67
N LEU A 22 -1.36 2.02 -3.74
CA LEU A 22 -1.83 3.08 -2.85
C LEU A 22 -1.00 4.34 -3.08
N GLY A 23 -1.65 5.51 -3.08
CA GLY A 23 -0.95 6.77 -3.23
C GLY A 23 -1.81 7.97 -2.82
N ARG A 24 -1.22 9.16 -2.92
CA ARG A 24 -1.87 10.43 -2.51
C ARG A 24 -2.42 10.35 -1.07
N ILE A 25 -1.65 9.73 -0.17
CA ILE A 25 -2.01 9.59 1.24
C ILE A 25 -1.81 10.94 1.92
N VAL A 26 -2.90 11.55 2.36
CA VAL A 26 -2.93 12.87 2.99
C VAL A 26 -3.76 12.80 4.25
N VAL A 27 -3.23 13.31 5.36
CA VAL A 27 -3.95 13.46 6.63
C VAL A 27 -3.95 14.92 7.02
N CYS A 28 -5.13 15.44 7.38
CA CYS A 28 -5.30 16.82 7.81
C CYS A 28 -4.40 17.10 9.02
N PRO A 29 -3.59 18.18 9.00
CA PRO A 29 -2.71 18.54 10.11
C PRO A 29 -3.45 18.69 11.45
N ALA A 30 -4.68 19.19 11.42
CA ALA A 30 -5.54 19.37 12.60
C ALA A 30 -5.93 18.05 13.28
N ALA A 31 -5.67 16.91 12.64
CA ALA A 31 -5.93 15.57 13.17
C ALA A 31 -4.63 14.75 13.37
N ARG A 32 -3.45 15.37 13.26
CA ARG A 32 -2.19 14.78 13.71
C ARG A 32 -2.32 14.50 15.21
N SER A 33 -1.86 13.32 15.65
CA SER A 33 -2.06 12.69 16.99
C SER A 33 -3.19 11.66 17.12
N ARG A 34 -4.00 11.40 16.07
CA ARG A 34 -5.08 10.39 16.13
C ARG A 34 -4.78 9.05 15.45
N HIS A 35 -3.51 8.73 15.18
CA HIS A 35 -3.11 7.51 14.44
C HIS A 35 -3.78 7.35 13.06
N LEU A 36 -4.40 8.42 12.52
CA LEU A 36 -5.21 8.36 11.32
C LEU A 36 -4.42 7.98 10.07
N GLY A 37 -3.13 8.31 10.01
CA GLY A 37 -2.28 7.89 8.90
C GLY A 37 -2.12 6.37 8.84
N LYS A 38 -1.87 5.74 10.00
CA LYS A 38 -1.76 4.28 10.11
C LYS A 38 -3.09 3.62 9.74
N GLU A 39 -4.18 4.09 10.34
CA GLU A 39 -5.53 3.58 10.08
C GLU A 39 -5.94 3.72 8.62
N LEU A 40 -5.64 4.86 7.99
CA LEU A 40 -5.93 5.10 6.57
C LEU A 40 -5.22 4.07 5.70
N VAL A 41 -3.92 3.86 5.91
CA VAL A 41 -3.15 2.88 5.12
C VAL A 41 -3.66 1.45 5.35
N LEU A 42 -3.99 1.07 6.59
CA LEU A 42 -4.57 -0.24 6.89
C LEU A 42 -5.91 -0.47 6.17
N ARG A 43 -6.76 0.57 6.09
CA ARG A 43 -8.01 0.51 5.29
C ARG A 43 -7.72 0.39 3.80
N GLY A 44 -6.68 1.06 3.31
CA GLY A 44 -6.24 0.98 1.91
C GLY A 44 -5.76 -0.42 1.55
N ILE A 45 -4.92 -1.02 2.40
CA ILE A 45 -4.47 -2.41 2.29
C ILE A 45 -5.68 -3.34 2.24
N SER A 46 -6.57 -3.24 3.23
CA SER A 46 -7.76 -4.08 3.33
C SER A 46 -8.67 -3.94 2.10
N TYR A 47 -8.83 -2.73 1.56
CA TYR A 47 -9.59 -2.49 0.35
C TYR A 47 -8.95 -3.13 -0.88
N ASN A 48 -7.65 -2.93 -1.11
CA ASN A 48 -6.94 -3.48 -2.27
C ASN A 48 -6.94 -5.00 -2.24
N LEU A 49 -6.62 -5.63 -1.10
CA LEU A 49 -6.60 -7.09 -0.99
C LEU A 49 -7.99 -7.72 -1.15
N ARG A 50 -9.06 -7.02 -0.79
CA ARG A 50 -10.44 -7.50 -1.05
C ARG A 50 -10.87 -7.30 -2.49
N THR A 51 -10.39 -6.23 -3.15
CA THR A 51 -10.80 -5.87 -4.52
C THR A 51 -9.99 -6.64 -5.56
N TRP A 52 -8.71 -6.89 -5.29
CA TRP A 52 -7.75 -7.58 -6.15
C TRP A 52 -6.97 -8.62 -5.33
N PRO A 53 -7.61 -9.74 -4.94
CA PRO A 53 -7.05 -10.69 -3.98
C PRO A 53 -5.77 -11.40 -4.44
N GLU A 54 -5.60 -11.57 -5.75
CA GLU A 54 -4.42 -12.19 -6.35
C GLU A 54 -3.28 -11.19 -6.60
N SER A 55 -3.48 -9.91 -6.25
CA SER A 55 -2.52 -8.84 -6.48
C SER A 55 -1.93 -8.34 -5.16
N GLY A 56 -0.61 -8.18 -5.14
CA GLY A 56 0.06 -7.46 -4.08
C GLY A 56 -0.30 -5.97 -4.11
N ILE A 57 0.38 -5.18 -3.29
CA ILE A 57 0.26 -3.72 -3.31
C ILE A 57 1.65 -3.13 -3.51
N CYS A 58 1.84 -2.36 -4.57
CA CYS A 58 3.05 -1.58 -4.79
C CYS A 58 2.80 -0.11 -4.44
N ILE A 59 3.75 0.49 -3.73
CA ILE A 59 3.76 1.92 -3.41
C ILE A 59 5.11 2.54 -3.76
N SER A 60 5.09 3.80 -4.14
CA SER A 60 6.26 4.68 -4.07
C SER A 60 6.11 5.51 -2.80
N ALA A 61 7.02 5.32 -1.86
CA ALA A 61 7.01 5.96 -0.55
C ALA A 61 8.21 6.89 -0.42
N GLN A 62 8.06 8.02 0.26
CA GLN A 62 9.19 8.85 0.65
C GLN A 62 10.14 8.06 1.57
N ALA A 63 11.45 8.16 1.35
CA ALA A 63 12.46 7.33 2.00
C ALA A 63 12.40 7.38 3.53
N HIS A 64 12.16 8.57 4.09
CA HIS A 64 12.04 8.76 5.52
C HIS A 64 10.81 8.04 6.15
N LEU A 65 9.83 7.62 5.35
CA LEU A 65 8.66 6.83 5.79
C LEU A 65 8.87 5.32 5.67
N LYS A 66 10.05 4.85 5.26
CA LYS A 66 10.37 3.42 5.11
C LYS A 66 9.98 2.59 6.33
N ASN A 67 10.35 3.04 7.53
CA ASN A 67 10.05 2.32 8.78
C ASN A 67 8.54 2.30 9.06
N PHE A 68 7.83 3.40 8.79
CA PHE A 68 6.38 3.46 8.96
C PHE A 68 5.65 2.41 8.11
N TYR A 69 6.02 2.28 6.83
CA TYR A 69 5.42 1.27 5.96
C TYR A 69 5.90 -0.15 6.27
N ARG A 70 7.15 -0.32 6.70
CA ARG A 70 7.66 -1.62 7.17
C ARG A 70 6.85 -2.14 8.35
N ASP A 71 6.52 -1.28 9.31
CA ASP A 71 5.72 -1.64 10.48
C ASP A 71 4.26 -2.00 10.10
N LEU A 72 3.83 -1.68 8.88
CA LEU A 72 2.55 -2.07 8.29
C LEU A 72 2.64 -3.34 7.43
N GLY A 73 3.82 -3.93 7.27
CA GLY A 73 4.05 -5.16 6.50
C GLY A 73 4.53 -4.94 5.07
N PHE A 74 4.86 -3.71 4.67
CA PHE A 74 5.51 -3.47 3.39
C PHE A 74 7.01 -3.83 3.45
N VAL A 75 7.54 -4.30 2.32
CA VAL A 75 8.95 -4.62 2.13
C VAL A 75 9.53 -3.69 1.08
N ALA A 76 10.66 -3.06 1.39
CA ALA A 76 11.38 -2.22 0.43
C ALA A 76 11.86 -3.04 -0.76
N GLN A 77 11.73 -2.49 -1.97
CA GLN A 77 12.27 -3.05 -3.20
C GLN A 77 13.23 -2.08 -3.87
N GLY A 78 14.44 -2.59 -4.17
CA GLY A 78 15.48 -1.82 -4.82
C GLY A 78 16.05 -0.69 -3.98
N ASP A 79 16.72 0.23 -4.66
CA ASP A 79 17.40 1.37 -4.09
C ASP A 79 16.50 2.62 -4.06
N GLU A 80 16.90 3.60 -3.25
CA GLU A 80 16.26 4.91 -3.21
C GLU A 80 16.51 5.68 -4.51
N TYR A 81 15.51 6.43 -4.95
CA TYR A 81 15.55 7.27 -6.14
C TYR A 81 15.00 8.66 -5.83
N ASP A 82 15.49 9.68 -6.53
CA ASP A 82 14.99 11.04 -6.39
C ASP A 82 13.70 11.23 -7.20
N GLU A 83 12.66 11.76 -6.56
CA GLU A 83 11.43 12.22 -7.22
C GLU A 83 11.14 13.63 -6.69
N ASP A 84 11.28 14.63 -7.56
CA ASP A 84 11.10 16.06 -7.26
C ASP A 84 11.99 16.59 -6.10
N GLY A 85 13.24 16.11 -5.99
CA GLY A 85 14.18 16.52 -4.95
C GLY A 85 13.91 15.88 -3.58
N ILE A 86 13.00 14.89 -3.54
CA ILE A 86 12.68 14.12 -2.34
C ILE A 86 13.10 12.67 -2.60
N PRO A 87 13.91 12.07 -1.71
CA PRO A 87 14.23 10.65 -1.80
C PRO A 87 12.98 9.79 -1.62
N HIS A 88 12.77 8.86 -2.55
CA HIS A 88 11.69 7.88 -2.56
C HIS A 88 12.27 6.47 -2.65
N LEU A 89 11.50 5.48 -2.22
CA LEU A 89 11.75 4.07 -2.50
C LEU A 89 10.46 3.37 -2.90
N GLN A 90 10.60 2.32 -3.68
CA GLN A 90 9.50 1.42 -3.96
C GLN A 90 9.33 0.44 -2.80
N MET A 91 8.09 0.16 -2.42
CA MET A 91 7.79 -0.87 -1.42
C MET A 91 6.60 -1.73 -1.86
N GLN A 92 6.62 -3.00 -1.47
CA GLN A 92 5.58 -3.97 -1.82
C GLN A 92 4.95 -4.62 -0.58
N TYR A 93 3.64 -4.86 -0.65
CA TYR A 93 2.89 -5.68 0.28
C TYR A 93 2.49 -6.98 -0.43
N PRO A 94 2.69 -8.16 0.17
CA PRO A 94 2.38 -9.43 -0.47
C PRO A 94 0.87 -9.61 -0.70
N CYS A 95 0.48 -10.27 -1.79
CA CYS A 95 -0.88 -10.81 -1.89
C CYS A 95 -1.05 -11.99 -0.91
N ALA A 96 -2.29 -12.32 -0.59
CA ALA A 96 -2.55 -13.59 0.09
C ALA A 96 -2.00 -14.72 -0.80
N PRO A 97 -1.29 -15.72 -0.24
CA PRO A 97 -0.87 -16.86 -1.03
C PRO A 97 -2.12 -17.50 -1.63
N SER A 98 -2.17 -17.59 -2.95
CA SER A 98 -3.12 -18.46 -3.62
C SER A 98 -2.88 -19.86 -3.06
N ILE A 99 -3.79 -20.36 -2.23
CA ILE A 99 -3.76 -21.76 -1.83
C ILE A 99 -3.89 -22.52 -3.15
N GLY A 100 -2.78 -23.09 -3.61
CA GLY A 100 -2.77 -23.91 -4.81
C GLY A 100 -3.76 -25.03 -4.60
N THR A 101 -4.89 -24.99 -5.29
CA THR A 101 -5.74 -26.14 -5.46
C THR A 101 -4.93 -27.15 -6.27
N SER A 102 -4.19 -28.02 -5.60
CA SER A 102 -3.67 -29.23 -6.24
C SER A 102 -4.89 -29.98 -6.80
N PRO A 103 -4.91 -30.36 -8.09
CA PRO A 103 -5.99 -31.19 -8.59
C PRO A 103 -5.98 -32.51 -7.80
N PRO A 104 -7.16 -33.09 -7.48
CA PRO A 104 -7.20 -34.40 -6.86
C PRO A 104 -6.52 -35.38 -7.81
N THR A 105 -5.48 -36.05 -7.33
CA THR A 105 -4.85 -37.19 -8.01
C THR A 105 -5.94 -38.24 -8.26
N GLU A 106 -6.39 -38.37 -9.51
CA GLU A 106 -7.22 -39.49 -9.93
C GLU A 106 -6.47 -40.80 -9.66
N ARG A 107 -7.15 -41.72 -8.99
CA ARG A 107 -6.76 -43.11 -8.82
C ARG A 107 -7.58 -43.98 -9.75
#